data_AF-C3RXK9-F1
#
_entry.id   AF-C3RXK9-F1
#
_cell.length_a   1.000
_cell.length_b   1.000
_cell.length_c   1.000
_cell.angle_alpha   90.00
_cell.angle_beta   90.00
_cell.angle_gamma   90.00
#
_symmetry.space_group_name_H-M   'P 1'
#
loop_
_entity.id
_entity.type
_entity.pdbx_description
1 polymer ?
#
loop_
_entity_poly.entity_id
_entity_poly.type
_entity_poly.pdbx_seq_one_letter_code
_entity_poly.pdbx_strand_id
1 'polypeptide(L)'
;GPEHSYLKDIGRGEYRAVTDDAAMQALRLLSRTEGIIPAIESAHALAGALDLGKELGKDGLILINLSGRGDKDMDTAARYFGLYDTDAAVEADADSDRAEIEGDAK
;
A
#
# COMPACT_ATOMS: atom_id res chain seq x y z
N GLY A 1 3.15 -13.32 -15.02
CA GLY A 1 4.63 -13.36 -14.91
C GLY A 1 5.28 -13.36 -16.28
N PRO A 2 5.35 -14.50 -16.98
CA PRO A 2 6.03 -14.60 -18.28
C PRO A 2 5.48 -13.64 -19.35
N GLU A 3 4.16 -13.45 -19.38
CA GLU A 3 3.52 -12.50 -20.31
C GLU A 3 3.94 -11.05 -20.04
N HIS A 4 4.07 -10.65 -18.78
CA HIS A 4 4.56 -9.31 -18.42
C HIS A 4 6.01 -9.10 -18.86
N SER A 5 6.88 -10.10 -18.66
CA SER A 5 8.26 -10.05 -19.14
C SER A 5 8.33 -9.92 -20.66
N TYR A 6 7.52 -10.69 -21.39
CA TYR A 6 7.44 -10.57 -22.85
C TYR A 6 6.99 -9.18 -23.29
N LEU A 7 5.93 -8.61 -22.67
CA LEU A 7 5.45 -7.27 -22.97
C LEU A 7 6.50 -6.18 -22.70
N LYS A 8 7.33 -6.36 -21.67
CA LYS A 8 8.50 -5.49 -21.40
C LYS A 8 9.52 -5.60 -22.53
N ASP A 9 9.89 -6.82 -22.91
CA ASP A 9 10.98 -7.07 -23.86
C ASP A 9 10.65 -6.55 -25.26
N ILE A 10 9.38 -6.57 -25.67
CA ILE A 10 8.93 -5.97 -26.93
C ILE A 10 8.63 -4.46 -26.84
N GLY A 11 8.84 -3.82 -25.69
CA GLY A 11 8.61 -2.39 -25.48
C GLY A 11 7.13 -1.99 -25.39
N ARG A 12 6.22 -2.93 -25.13
CA ARG A 12 4.77 -2.68 -25.02
C ARG A 12 4.33 -2.32 -23.60
N GLY A 13 5.07 -2.74 -22.58
CA GLY A 13 4.82 -2.40 -21.18
C GLY A 13 6.04 -1.79 -20.51
N GLU A 14 5.83 -0.73 -19.74
CA GLU A 14 6.83 -0.13 -18.86
C GLU A 14 6.59 -0.58 -17.42
N TYR A 15 7.65 -0.93 -16.70
CA TYR A 15 7.59 -1.43 -15.34
C TYR A 15 8.45 -0.53 -14.45
N ARG A 16 7.81 0.20 -13.55
CA ARG A 16 8.45 1.14 -12.63
C ARG A 16 8.40 0.58 -11.21
N ALA A 17 9.48 0.75 -10.46
CA ALA A 17 9.53 0.41 -9.05
C ALA A 17 8.95 1.55 -8.21
N VAL A 18 8.26 1.22 -7.12
CA VAL A 18 7.71 2.15 -6.13
C VAL A 18 8.13 1.64 -4.77
N THR A 19 8.53 2.55 -3.87
CA THR A 19 8.90 2.21 -2.50
C THR A 19 7.68 2.09 -1.60
N ASP A 20 7.79 1.32 -0.52
CA ASP A 20 6.74 1.18 0.48
C ASP A 20 6.29 2.55 1.02
N ASP A 21 7.23 3.44 1.33
CA ASP A 21 6.94 4.80 1.78
C ASP A 21 6.06 5.57 0.78
N ALA A 22 6.42 5.56 -0.50
CA ALA A 22 5.64 6.23 -1.54
C ALA A 22 4.23 5.64 -1.68
N ALA A 23 4.10 4.32 -1.60
CA ALA A 23 2.80 3.64 -1.60
C ALA A 23 1.96 4.04 -0.37
N MET A 24 2.56 4.08 0.82
CA MET A 24 1.87 4.50 2.04
C MET A 24 1.39 5.95 1.95
N GLN A 25 2.24 6.87 1.47
CA GLN A 25 1.81 8.26 1.27
C GLN A 25 0.66 8.38 0.27
N ALA A 26 0.67 7.59 -0.82
CA ALA A 26 -0.42 7.56 -1.79
C ALA A 26 -1.72 6.97 -1.21
N LEU A 27 -1.64 5.92 -0.39
CA LEU A 27 -2.77 5.37 0.36
C LEU A 27 -3.42 6.46 1.22
N ARG A 28 -2.60 7.16 2.02
CA ARG A 28 -3.08 8.23 2.91
C ARG A 28 -3.70 9.38 2.12
N LEU A 29 -3.11 9.74 0.98
CA LEU A 29 -3.64 10.78 0.12
C LEU A 29 -5.03 10.42 -0.38
N LEU A 30 -5.20 9.26 -1.03
CA LEU A 30 -6.49 8.82 -1.56
C LEU A 30 -7.56 8.72 -0.46
N SER A 31 -7.18 8.17 0.69
CA SER A 31 -8.07 8.04 1.85
C SER A 31 -8.58 9.40 2.34
N ARG A 32 -7.71 10.42 2.33
CA ARG A 32 -8.06 11.76 2.82
C ARG A 32 -8.81 12.62 1.81
N THR A 33 -8.54 12.46 0.52
CA THR A 33 -9.15 13.30 -0.51
C THR A 33 -10.44 12.70 -1.05
N GLU A 34 -10.49 11.39 -1.27
CA GLU A 34 -11.62 10.71 -1.91
C GLU A 34 -12.42 9.80 -0.97
N GLY A 35 -11.96 9.60 0.28
CA GLY A 35 -12.62 8.71 1.23
C GLY A 35 -12.55 7.22 0.87
N ILE A 36 -11.63 6.85 -0.02
CA ILE A 36 -11.40 5.48 -0.45
C ILE A 36 -10.12 4.98 0.22
N ILE A 37 -10.21 3.88 0.96
CA ILE A 37 -9.06 3.21 1.57
C ILE A 37 -8.61 2.09 0.62
N PRO A 38 -7.53 2.28 -0.16
CA PRO A 38 -7.06 1.27 -1.10
C PRO A 38 -6.27 0.17 -0.38
N ALA A 39 -6.17 -1.00 -1.02
CA ALA A 39 -5.15 -1.99 -0.63
C ALA A 39 -3.74 -1.38 -0.80
N ILE A 40 -2.78 -1.78 0.03
CA ILE A 40 -1.39 -1.30 -0.07
C ILE A 40 -0.80 -1.62 -1.45
N GLU A 41 -1.14 -2.78 -2.02
CA GLU A 41 -0.72 -3.15 -3.37
C GLU A 41 -1.29 -2.22 -4.44
N SER A 42 -2.55 -1.77 -4.29
CA SER A 42 -3.14 -0.76 -5.19
C SER A 42 -2.50 0.62 -5.00
N ALA A 43 -2.06 0.95 -3.78
CA ALA A 43 -1.41 2.21 -3.49
C ALA A 43 -0.05 2.37 -4.19
N HIS A 44 0.63 1.26 -4.51
CA HIS A 44 1.82 1.31 -5.36
C HIS A 44 1.52 1.87 -6.75
N ALA A 45 0.40 1.46 -7.36
CA ALA A 45 -0.02 2.00 -8.66
C ALA A 45 -0.41 3.48 -8.57
N LEU A 46 -1.06 3.90 -7.48
CA LEU A 46 -1.40 5.31 -7.24
C LEU A 46 -0.15 6.19 -7.12
N ALA A 47 0.86 5.74 -6.37
CA ALA A 47 2.12 6.46 -6.24
C ALA A 47 2.79 6.65 -7.60
N GLY A 48 2.90 5.59 -8.40
CA GLY A 48 3.43 5.68 -9.77
C GLY A 48 2.58 6.58 -10.69
N ALA A 49 1.26 6.58 -10.52
CA ALA A 49 0.37 7.43 -11.30
C ALA A 49 0.51 8.92 -10.96
N LEU A 50 0.82 9.28 -9.71
CA LEU A 50 1.10 10.67 -9.34
C LEU A 50 2.33 11.22 -10.05
N ASP A 51 3.37 10.40 -10.23
CA ASP A 51 4.56 10.80 -10.98
C ASP A 51 4.31 10.82 -12.48
N LEU A 52 3.64 9.79 -13.02
CA LEU A 52 3.24 9.76 -14.43
C LEU A 52 2.32 10.93 -14.80
N GLY A 53 1.43 11.35 -13.89
CA GLY A 53 0.56 12.51 -14.08
C GLY A 53 1.36 13.82 -14.25
N LYS A 54 2.48 13.97 -13.54
CA LYS A 54 3.38 15.11 -13.71
C LYS A 54 4.07 15.07 -15.09
N GLU A 55 4.46 13.88 -15.55
CA GLU A 55 5.08 13.68 -16.87
C GLU A 55 4.11 13.98 -18.02
N LEU A 56 2.85 13.53 -17.92
CA LEU A 56 1.82 13.75 -18.93
C LEU A 56 1.29 15.19 -18.95
N GLY A 57 1.39 15.90 -17.82
CA GLY A 57 0.92 17.28 -17.68
C GLY A 57 -0.58 17.39 -17.38
N LYS A 58 -1.07 18.63 -17.37
CA LYS A 58 -2.41 19.00 -16.84
C LYS A 58 -3.58 18.27 -17.52
N ASP A 59 -3.45 17.97 -18.82
CA ASP A 59 -4.50 17.34 -19.62
C ASP A 59 -4.32 15.81 -19.73
N GLY A 60 -3.34 15.24 -19.02
CA GLY A 60 -3.10 13.80 -18.98
C GLY A 60 -4.29 13.05 -18.38
N LEU A 61 -4.74 12.00 -19.07
CA LEU A 61 -5.78 11.09 -18.59
C LEU A 61 -5.15 9.72 -18.29
N ILE A 62 -5.25 9.29 -17.02
CA ILE A 62 -4.70 8.01 -16.55
C ILE A 62 -5.85 7.13 -16.06
N LEU A 63 -5.93 5.91 -16.59
CA LEU A 63 -6.78 4.85 -16.04
C LEU A 63 -5.95 4.02 -15.06
N ILE A 64 -6.42 3.89 -13.83
CA ILE A 64 -5.75 3.14 -12.77
C ILE A 64 -6.61 1.95 -12.38
N ASN A 65 -6.01 0.77 -12.30
CA ASN A 65 -6.66 -0.39 -11.70
C ASN A 65 -6.53 -0.33 -10.17
N LEU A 66 -7.62 0.00 -9.47
CA LEU A 66 -7.70 -0.08 -8.02
C LEU A 66 -8.06 -1.52 -7.62
N SER A 67 -7.05 -2.38 -7.61
CA SER A 67 -7.20 -3.84 -7.54
C SER A 67 -7.88 -4.36 -6.27
N GLY A 68 -7.89 -3.61 -5.18
CA GLY A 68 -8.53 -4.03 -3.94
C GLY A 68 -8.76 -2.90 -2.94
N ARG A 69 -9.55 -3.23 -1.91
CA ARG A 69 -9.83 -2.39 -0.73
C ARG A 69 -8.84 -2.68 0.40
N GLY A 70 -8.60 -1.68 1.25
CA GLY A 70 -7.58 -1.71 2.29
C GLY A 70 -7.97 -2.34 3.62
N ASP A 71 -9.14 -2.99 3.76
CA ASP A 71 -9.59 -3.55 5.04
C ASP A 71 -8.54 -4.48 5.69
N LYS A 72 -7.88 -5.32 4.88
CA LYS A 72 -6.82 -6.25 5.34
C LYS A 72 -5.53 -5.54 5.78
N ASP A 73 -5.33 -4.31 5.34
CA ASP A 73 -4.09 -3.55 5.50
C ASP A 73 -4.19 -2.47 6.59
N MET A 74 -5.37 -2.34 7.22
CA MET A 74 -5.65 -1.28 8.20
C MET A 74 -4.70 -1.30 9.40
N ASP A 75 -4.37 -2.49 9.92
CA ASP A 75 -3.46 -2.63 11.05
C ASP A 75 -2.03 -2.17 10.68
N THR A 76 -1.53 -2.61 9.52
CA THR A 76 -0.24 -2.16 8.97
C THR A 76 -0.22 -0.65 8.78
N ALA A 77 -1.27 -0.08 8.19
CA ALA A 77 -1.37 1.36 7.97
C ALA A 77 -1.49 2.14 9.29
N ALA A 78 -2.25 1.64 10.26
CA ALA A 78 -2.39 2.26 11.57
C ALA A 78 -1.05 2.32 12.33
N ARG A 79 -0.29 1.22 12.35
CA ARG A 79 1.06 1.21 12.93
C ARG A 79 1.99 2.17 12.20
N TYR A 80 2.02 2.11 10.88
CA TYR A 80 2.91 2.94 10.06
C TYR A 80 2.67 4.44 10.26
N PHE A 81 1.41 4.87 10.39
CA PHE A 81 1.05 6.27 10.62
C PHE A 81 0.96 6.66 12.10
N GLY A 82 1.23 5.76 13.04
CA GLY A 82 1.13 6.02 14.48
C GLY A 82 -0.29 6.39 14.92
N LEU A 83 -1.30 5.69 14.40
CA LEU A 83 -2.73 5.95 14.70
C LEU A 83 -3.25 5.15 15.90
N TYR A 84 -2.45 4.25 16.46
CA TYR A 84 -2.78 3.62 17.73
C TYR A 84 -2.45 4.54 18.90
N ASP A 85 -3.36 4.62 19.86
CA ASP A 85 -3.08 5.30 21.12
C ASP A 85 -1.91 4.59 21.82
N THR A 86 -0.94 5.37 22.31
CA THR A 86 0.27 4.86 22.98
C THR A 86 -0.05 4.01 24.21
N ASP A 87 -1.23 4.19 24.81
CA ASP A 87 -1.69 3.39 25.96
C ASP A 87 -2.27 2.03 25.53
N ALA A 88 -2.73 1.87 24.28
CA ALA A 88 -3.26 0.62 23.74
C ALA A 88 -2.17 -0.27 23.10
N ALA A 89 -1.06 0.32 22.65
CA ALA A 89 0.06 -0.42 22.05
C ALA A 89 0.74 -1.38 23.04
N VAL A 90 0.70 -1.06 24.34
CA VAL A 90 1.29 -1.89 25.41
C VAL A 90 0.49 -3.18 25.63
N GLU A 91 -0.82 -3.20 25.35
CA GLU A 91 -1.65 -4.39 25.54
C GLU A 91 -1.54 -5.38 24.38
N ALA A 92 -1.37 -4.90 23.14
CA ALA A 92 -1.29 -5.78 21.96
C ALA A 92 0.03 -6.58 21.88
N ASP A 93 1.17 -5.94 22.19
CA ASP A 93 2.47 -6.63 22.24
C ASP A 93 2.55 -7.62 23.43
N ALA A 94 1.90 -7.29 24.55
CA ALA A 94 1.83 -8.19 25.71
C ALA A 94 1.02 -9.46 25.41
N ASP A 95 -0.02 -9.38 24.57
CA ASP A 95 -0.86 -10.53 24.23
C ASP A 95 -0.23 -11.42 23.14
N SER A 96 0.54 -10.83 22.20
CA SER A 96 1.32 -11.61 21.21
C SER A 96 2.48 -12.38 21.86
N ASP A 97 3.23 -11.74 22.76
CA ASP A 97 4.32 -12.40 23.48
C ASP A 97 3.78 -13.55 24.36
N ARG A 98 2.58 -13.38 24.95
CA ARG A 98 1.94 -14.41 25.77
C ARG A 98 1.47 -15.61 24.95
N ALA A 99 0.94 -15.37 23.75
CA ALA A 99 0.51 -16.43 22.84
C ALA A 99 1.71 -17.24 22.29
N GLU A 100 2.86 -16.62 22.08
CA GLU A 100 4.09 -17.31 21.69
C GLU A 100 4.65 -18.18 22.83
N ILE A 101 4.63 -17.69 24.07
CA ILE A 101 5.10 -18.45 25.25
C ILE A 101 4.22 -19.69 25.54
N GLU A 102 2.90 -19.59 25.33
CA GLU A 102 1.98 -20.73 25.52
C GLU A 102 2.01 -21.75 24.36
N GLY A 103 2.46 -21.33 23.17
CA GLY A 103 2.61 -22.18 21.99
C GLY A 103 3.81 -23.13 22.05
N ASP A 104 4.92 -22.69 22.66
CA ASP A 104 6.17 -23.46 22.79
C ASP A 104 6.17 -24.48 23.95
N ALA A 105 5.12 -24.47 24.79
CA ALA A 105 4.98 -25.34 25.95
C ALA A 105 4.21 -26.66 25.69
N LYS A 106 4.01 -27.06 24.42
CA LYS A 106 3.33 -28.31 24.02
C LYS A 106 4.20 -29.29 23.26
#